data_AF-A0A932Z9I7-F1
#
_entry.id   AF-A0A932Z9I7-F1
#
_cell.length_a   1.000
_cell.length_b   1.000
_cell.length_c   1.000
_cell.angle_alpha   90.00
_cell.angle_beta   90.00
_cell.angle_gamma   90.00
#
_symmetry.space_group_name_H-M   'P 1'
#
loop_
_entity.id
_entity.type
_entity.pdbx_description
1 polymer ?
#
loop_
_entity_poly.entity_id
_entity_poly.type
_entity_poly.pdbx_seq_one_letter_code
_entity_poly.pdbx_strand_id
1 'polypeptide(L)' 'DPIVFGILVALNLQTSFLTPPMAMSAYYLKGIAPAFVELWTIFKGCFPFLGLVFVTMILVYVFPALMTWLPNLIYGN' A
#
# COMPACT_ATOMS: atom_id res chain seq x y z
N ASP A 1 -11.44 -16.13 -6.59
CA ASP A 1 -11.68 -16.26 -5.15
C ASP A 1 -11.96 -14.93 -4.44
N PRO A 2 -12.94 -14.88 -3.54
CA PRO A 2 -13.25 -13.71 -2.70
C PRO A 2 -12.04 -13.20 -1.91
N ILE A 3 -11.14 -14.10 -1.49
CA ILE A 3 -9.92 -13.77 -0.74
C ILE A 3 -8.95 -12.95 -1.60
N VAL A 4 -8.70 -13.38 -2.83
CA VAL A 4 -7.81 -12.69 -3.77
C VAL A 4 -8.37 -11.33 -4.14
N PHE A 5 -9.69 -11.24 -4.38
CA PHE A 5 -10.36 -9.97 -4.64
C PHE A 5 -10.26 -9.02 -3.44
N GLY A 6 -10.54 -9.51 -2.23
CA GLY A 6 -10.44 -8.71 -1.00
C GLY A 6 -9.02 -8.17 -0.76
N ILE A 7 -8.00 -8.98 -1.02
CA ILE A 7 -6.60 -8.58 -0.84
C ILE A 7 -6.17 -7.57 -1.90
N LEU A 8 -6.57 -7.75 -3.17
CA LEU A 8 -6.30 -6.76 -4.21
C LEU A 8 -6.98 -5.43 -3.90
N VAL A 9 -8.22 -5.44 -3.38
CA VAL A 9 -8.92 -4.22 -2.92
C VAL A 9 -8.17 -3.57 -1.77
N ALA A 10 -7.77 -4.33 -0.75
CA ALA A 10 -7.02 -3.81 0.40
C ALA A 10 -5.69 -3.15 -0.01
N LEU A 11 -4.93 -3.80 -0.89
CA LEU A 11 -3.69 -3.26 -1.45
C LEU A 11 -3.94 -1.97 -2.24
N ASN A 12 -4.96 -1.94 -3.11
CA ASN A 12 -5.32 -0.75 -3.88
C ASN A 12 -5.69 0.43 -2.97
N LEU A 13 -6.45 0.16 -1.90
CA LEU A 13 -6.85 1.15 -0.92
C LEU A 13 -5.63 1.72 -0.18
N GLN A 14 -4.67 0.87 0.20
CA GLN A 14 -3.42 1.29 0.82
C GLN A 14 -2.56 2.16 -0.10
N THR A 15 -2.47 1.80 -1.39
CA THR A 15 -1.78 2.65 -2.40
C THR A 15 -2.47 3.99 -2.63
N SER A 16 -3.81 4.03 -2.53
CA SER A 16 -4.60 5.25 -2.70
C SER A 16 -4.35 6.27 -1.58
N PHE A 17 -4.02 5.82 -0.37
CA PHE A 17 -3.60 6.70 0.73
C PHE A 17 -2.17 7.23 0.59
N LEU A 18 -1.36 6.71 -0.33
CA LEU A 18 0.04 7.10 -0.52
C LEU A 18 0.27 7.94 -1.79
N THR A 19 -0.65 7.85 -2.75
CA THR A 19 -0.55 8.55 -4.05
C THR A 19 -1.26 9.92 -3.97
N PRO A 20 -0.70 11.01 -4.55
CA PRO A 20 -1.43 12.29 -4.64
C PRO A 20 -2.68 12.07 -5.52
N PRO A 21 -3.91 12.13 -4.99
CA PRO A 21 -4.59 13.28 -4.36
C PRO A 21 -5.27 12.98 -3.00
N MET A 22 -5.18 11.74 -2.51
CA MET A 22 -5.86 11.24 -1.29
C MET A 22 -4.88 10.99 -0.13
N ALA A 23 -3.60 11.35 -0.31
CA ALA A 23 -2.55 11.20 0.69
C ALA A 23 -2.68 12.20 1.86
N MET A 24 -3.76 12.08 2.62
CA MET A 24 -4.08 12.97 3.75
C MET A 24 -2.95 13.04 4.78
N SER A 25 -2.21 11.94 4.98
CA SER A 25 -1.02 11.92 5.85
C SER A 25 0.11 12.82 5.35
N ALA A 26 0.36 12.85 4.04
CA ALA A 26 1.37 13.72 3.42
C ALA A 26 0.96 15.21 3.49
N TYR A 27 -0.34 15.51 3.30
CA TYR A 27 -0.86 16.88 3.46
C TYR A 27 -0.84 17.34 4.92
N TYR A 28 -1.15 16.46 5.87
CA TYR A 28 -1.02 16.74 7.30
C TYR A 28 0.43 17.02 7.70
N LEU A 29 1.37 16.18 7.23
CA LEU A 29 2.80 16.39 7.43
C LEU A 29 3.26 17.73 6.84
N LYS A 30 2.75 18.14 5.67
CA LYS A 30 3.04 19.46 5.11
C LYS A 30 2.52 20.62 5.97
N GLY A 31 1.44 20.42 6.72
CA GLY A 31 0.89 21.44 7.64
C GLY A 31 1.75 21.71 8.87
N ILE A 32 2.51 20.70 9.35
CA ILE A 32 3.44 20.83 10.49
C ILE A 32 4.91 20.96 10.06
N ALA A 33 5.23 20.63 8.80
CA ALA A 33 6.59 20.71 8.29
C ALA A 33 6.99 22.16 7.97
N PRO A 34 8.27 22.53 8.18
CA PRO A 34 8.77 23.85 7.89
C PRO A 34 8.63 24.21 6.40
N ALA A 35 8.51 25.52 6.11
CA ALA A 35 8.10 26.03 4.79
C ALA A 35 8.99 25.56 3.63
N PHE A 36 10.28 25.28 3.88
CA PHE A 36 11.25 24.80 2.89
C PHE A 36 11.02 23.36 2.43
N VAL A 37 10.24 22.55 3.18
CA VAL A 37 9.96 21.16 2.79
C VAL A 37 8.83 21.15 1.78
N GLU A 38 9.16 20.96 0.51
CA GLU A 38 8.15 20.82 -0.53
C GLU A 38 7.34 19.52 -0.36
N LEU A 39 6.06 19.57 -0.73
CA LEU A 39 5.19 18.40 -0.74
C LEU A 39 5.76 17.28 -1.65
N TRP A 40 6.47 17.67 -2.70
CA TRP A 40 7.18 16.75 -3.60
C TRP A 40 8.28 15.94 -2.90
N THR A 41 8.96 16.50 -1.90
CA THR A 41 9.96 15.79 -1.10
C THR A 41 9.33 14.69 -0.27
N ILE A 42 8.14 14.94 0.29
CA ILE A 42 7.37 13.96 1.05
C ILE A 42 6.92 12.83 0.11
N PHE A 43 6.38 13.16 -1.06
CA PHE A 43 5.98 12.16 -2.05
C PHE A 43 7.15 11.33 -2.58
N LYS A 44 8.32 11.93 -2.82
CA LYS A 44 9.55 11.21 -3.18
C LYS A 44 9.93 10.16 -2.14
N GLY A 45 9.71 10.43 -0.85
CA GLY A 45 9.92 9.45 0.22
C GLY A 45 8.91 8.29 0.18
N CYS A 46 7.67 8.55 -0.25
CA CYS A 46 6.63 7.52 -0.33
C CYS A 46 6.68 6.67 -1.61
N PHE A 47 7.18 7.21 -2.73
CA PHE A 47 7.30 6.48 -4.00
C PHE A 47 8.05 5.13 -3.93
N PRO A 48 9.21 4.99 -3.26
CA PRO A 48 9.86 3.68 -3.13
C PRO A 48 8.98 2.66 -2.39
N PHE A 49 8.23 3.10 -1.38
CA PHE A 49 7.28 2.24 -0.68
C PHE A 49 6.11 1.82 -1.57
N LEU A 50 5.58 2.75 -2.36
CA LEU A 50 4.56 2.45 -3.37
C LEU A 50 5.04 1.39 -4.38
N GLY A 51 6.31 1.46 -4.80
CA GLY A 51 6.94 0.44 -5.64
C GLY A 51 6.92 -0.96 -5.01
N LEU A 52 7.24 -1.06 -3.71
CA LEU A 52 7.17 -2.33 -2.98
C LEU A 52 5.76 -2.90 -2.91
N VAL A 53 4.74 -2.05 -2.79
CA VAL A 53 3.33 -2.49 -2.79
C VAL A 53 2.94 -3.08 -4.14
N PHE A 54 3.34 -2.46 -5.26
CA PHE A 54 3.11 -3.02 -6.59
C PHE A 54 3.85 -4.35 -6.82
N VAL A 55 5.11 -4.45 -6.39
CA VAL A 55 5.86 -5.70 -6.43
C VAL A 55 5.14 -6.78 -5.64
N THR A 56 4.67 -6.45 -4.43
CA THR A 56 3.89 -7.36 -3.61
C THR A 56 2.63 -7.79 -4.37
N MET A 57 1.84 -6.86 -4.89
CA MET A 57 0.62 -7.14 -5.65
C MET A 57 0.86 -8.11 -6.82
N ILE A 58 1.96 -7.95 -7.57
CA ILE A 58 2.37 -8.88 -8.63
C ILE A 58 2.73 -10.25 -8.04
N LEU A 59 3.58 -10.29 -7.00
CA LEU A 59 3.97 -11.54 -6.35
C LEU A 59 2.76 -12.32 -5.86
N VAL A 60 1.80 -11.64 -5.24
CA VAL A 60 0.63 -12.31 -4.69
C VAL A 60 -0.36 -12.75 -5.77
N TYR A 61 -0.40 -12.05 -6.90
CA TYR A 61 -1.16 -12.47 -8.07
C TYR A 61 -0.56 -13.72 -8.73
N VAL A 62 0.77 -13.79 -8.85
CA VAL A 62 1.47 -14.95 -9.44
C VAL A 62 1.54 -16.14 -8.48
N PHE A 63 1.71 -15.88 -7.18
CA PHE A 63 1.83 -16.88 -6.12
C PHE A 63 0.71 -16.72 -5.08
N PRO A 64 -0.53 -17.14 -5.38
CA PRO A 64 -1.68 -16.99 -4.48
C PRO A 64 -1.51 -17.76 -3.16
N ALA A 65 -0.62 -18.75 -3.12
CA ALA A 65 -0.21 -19.45 -1.90
C ALA A 65 0.33 -18.51 -0.81
N LEU A 66 0.89 -17.35 -1.19
CA LEU A 66 1.33 -16.32 -0.23
C LEU A 66 0.17 -15.74 0.58
N MET A 67 -1.02 -15.60 -0.01
CA MET A 67 -2.22 -15.13 0.71
C MET A 67 -2.85 -16.24 1.53
N THR A 68 -2.88 -17.45 0.99
CA THR A 68 -3.73 -18.53 1.50
C THR A 68 -3.00 -19.40 2.51
N TRP A 69 -1.67 -19.43 2.52
CA TRP A 69 -0.90 -20.24 3.46
C TRP A 69 -1.19 -19.90 4.93
N LEU A 70 -1.16 -18.61 5.30
CA LEU A 70 -1.38 -18.20 6.68
C LEU A 70 -2.84 -18.41 7.14
N PRO A 71 -3.88 -18.01 6.38
CA PRO A 71 -5.27 -18.36 6.69
C PRO A 71 -5.50 -19.87 6.75
N ASN A 72 -4.88 -20.66 5.88
CA ASN A 72 -4.96 -22.13 5.95
C ASN A 72 -4.23 -22.69 7.19
N LEU A 73 -3.23 -21.99 7.72
CA LEU A 73 -2.54 -22.41 8.95
C LEU A 73 -3.33 -22.04 10.21
N ILE A 74 -3.99 -20.87 10.23
CA ILE A 74 -4.71 -20.34 11.40
C ILE A 74 -6.17 -20.82 11.43
N TYR A 75 -6.83 -20.88 10.28
CA TYR A 75 -8.25 -21.22 10.12
C TYR A 75 -8.45 -22.55 9.37
N GLY A 76 -7.36 -23.26 9.03
CA GLY A 76 -7.45 -24.59 8.44
C GLY A 76 -8.01 -25.60 9.43
N ASN A 77 -8.99 -26.34 8.94
CA ASN A 77 -9.71 -27.46 9.56
C ASN A 77 -8.82 -28.40 10.40
#